data_AF-A0A960JP58-F1
#
_entry.id   AF-A0A960JP58-F1
#
_cell.length_a   1.000
_cell.length_b   1.000
_cell.length_c   1.000
_cell.angle_alpha   90.00
_cell.angle_beta   90.00
_cell.angle_gamma   90.00
#
_symmetry.space_group_name_H-M   'P 1'
#
loop_
_entity.id
_entity.type
_entity.pdbx_description
1 polymer ?
#
loop_
_entity_poly.entity_id
_entity_poly.type
_entity_poly.pdbx_seq_one_letter_code
_entity_poly.pdbx_strand_id
1 'polypeptide(L)'
;SVDVVDGAGAAVDQLNELECVDGRIWANVWQSDTIVAIDPGSGELEATVDASGLLSEAQQADADVLNGIAALPDDEFLITGKLWPEALVVRFVPVEATS
;
A
#
# COMPACT_ATOMS: atom_id res chain seq x y z
N SER A 1 -5.73 -20.67 -5.27
CA SER A 1 -4.97 -19.41 -5.40
C SER A 1 -5.76 -18.49 -6.30
N VAL A 2 -5.68 -17.20 -6.06
CA VAL A 2 -6.21 -16.15 -6.93
C VAL A 2 -5.00 -15.38 -7.44
N ASP A 3 -4.94 -15.13 -8.73
CA ASP A 3 -3.88 -14.31 -9.33
C ASP A 3 -4.28 -12.84 -9.17
N VAL A 4 -3.35 -11.98 -8.78
CA VAL A 4 -3.62 -10.55 -8.60
C VAL A 4 -3.27 -9.81 -9.88
N VAL A 5 -4.19 -9.00 -10.40
CA VAL A 5 -4.04 -8.32 -11.69
C VAL A 5 -4.44 -6.84 -11.64
N ASP A 6 -3.74 -6.01 -12.40
CA ASP A 6 -4.05 -4.60 -12.56
C ASP A 6 -5.22 -4.35 -13.52
N GLY A 7 -5.61 -3.08 -13.71
CA GLY A 7 -6.71 -2.70 -14.61
C GLY A 7 -6.48 -3.02 -16.10
N ALA A 8 -5.27 -3.39 -16.50
CA ALA A 8 -4.95 -3.88 -17.84
C ALA A 8 -4.93 -5.42 -17.92
N GLY A 9 -5.14 -6.12 -16.79
CA GLY A 9 -5.07 -7.57 -16.67
C GLY A 9 -3.63 -8.10 -16.56
N ALA A 10 -2.64 -7.25 -16.30
CA ALA A 10 -1.27 -7.68 -16.06
C ALA A 10 -1.11 -8.15 -14.61
N ALA A 11 -0.30 -9.19 -14.40
CA ALA A 11 -0.05 -9.72 -13.07
C ALA A 11 0.68 -8.69 -12.18
N VAL A 12 0.22 -8.58 -10.94
CA VAL A 12 0.86 -7.79 -9.89
C VAL A 12 1.69 -8.74 -9.03
N ASP A 13 2.99 -8.72 -9.26
CA ASP A 13 3.95 -9.55 -8.53
C ASP A 13 4.48 -8.86 -7.27
N GLN A 14 5.25 -9.61 -6.48
CA GLN A 14 5.98 -9.08 -5.32
C GLN A 14 5.10 -8.48 -4.22
N LEU A 15 3.84 -8.90 -4.15
CA LEU A 15 2.98 -8.63 -3.00
C LEU A 15 3.65 -9.15 -1.73
N ASN A 16 3.72 -8.30 -0.72
CA ASN A 16 4.40 -8.61 0.51
C ASN A 16 3.45 -8.51 1.70
N GLU A 17 3.69 -7.60 2.64
CA GLU A 17 2.82 -7.43 3.80
C GLU A 17 1.37 -7.18 3.39
N LEU A 18 0.43 -7.75 4.14
CA LEU A 18 -1.00 -7.76 3.86
C LEU A 18 -1.80 -7.30 5.06
N GLU A 19 -2.85 -6.52 4.82
CA GLU A 19 -3.86 -6.15 5.82
C GLU A 19 -5.28 -6.34 5.28
N CYS A 20 -6.13 -7.05 6.03
CA CYS A 20 -7.50 -7.37 5.63
C CYS A 20 -8.50 -6.48 6.37
N VAL A 21 -9.13 -5.55 5.67
CA VAL A 21 -10.14 -4.65 6.26
C VAL A 21 -11.25 -4.33 5.24
N ASP A 22 -12.50 -4.26 5.71
CA ASP A 22 -13.68 -3.91 4.93
C ASP A 22 -13.87 -4.66 3.60
N GLY A 23 -13.55 -5.96 3.62
CA GLY A 23 -13.71 -6.84 2.47
C GLY A 23 -12.59 -6.72 1.43
N ARG A 24 -11.55 -5.92 1.71
CA ARG A 24 -10.37 -5.73 0.86
C ARG A 24 -9.13 -6.36 1.48
N ILE A 25 -8.16 -6.68 0.63
CA ILE A 25 -6.79 -6.94 1.05
C ILE A 25 -5.95 -5.76 0.60
N TRP A 26 -5.36 -5.05 1.55
CA TRP A 26 -4.30 -4.09 1.27
C TRP A 26 -2.96 -4.80 1.24
N ALA A 27 -2.11 -4.47 0.29
CA ALA A 27 -0.80 -5.10 0.17
C ALA A 27 0.28 -4.09 -0.21
N ASN A 28 1.48 -4.23 0.37
CA ASN A 28 2.66 -3.57 -0.17
C ASN A 28 3.16 -4.31 -1.42
N VAL A 29 3.61 -3.57 -2.42
CA VAL A 29 4.39 -4.12 -3.54
C VAL A 29 5.88 -3.93 -3.22
N TRP A 30 6.59 -5.03 -3.00
CA TRP A 30 7.97 -5.01 -2.54
C TRP A 30 8.90 -4.26 -3.51
N GLN A 31 9.93 -3.60 -2.96
CA GLN A 31 10.86 -2.71 -3.69
C GLN A 31 10.19 -1.53 -4.42
N SER A 32 8.99 -1.14 -3.97
CA SER A 32 8.30 0.07 -4.43
C SER A 32 7.65 0.81 -3.26
N ASP A 33 7.27 2.06 -3.49
CA ASP A 33 6.43 2.83 -2.58
C ASP A 33 4.93 2.66 -2.91
N THR A 34 4.53 1.50 -3.45
CA THR A 34 3.15 1.25 -3.88
C THR A 34 2.42 0.38 -2.87
N ILE A 35 1.20 0.79 -2.54
CA ILE A 35 0.21 -0.01 -1.82
C ILE A 35 -0.96 -0.26 -2.76
N VAL A 36 -1.50 -1.47 -2.77
CA VAL A 36 -2.66 -1.83 -3.59
C VAL A 36 -3.80 -2.35 -2.73
N ALA A 37 -5.04 -2.02 -3.10
CA ALA A 37 -6.25 -2.68 -2.59
C ALA A 37 -6.68 -3.74 -3.58
N ILE A 38 -6.93 -4.96 -3.09
CA ILE A 38 -7.24 -6.13 -3.89
C ILE A 38 -8.62 -6.64 -3.49
N ASP A 39 -9.48 -6.91 -4.48
CA ASP A 39 -10.69 -7.71 -4.29
C ASP A 39 -10.26 -9.18 -4.08
N PRO A 40 -10.52 -9.79 -2.90
CA PRO A 40 -10.06 -11.15 -2.60
C PRO A 40 -10.79 -12.24 -3.40
N GLY A 41 -11.94 -11.94 -4.01
CA GLY A 41 -12.73 -12.84 -4.82
C GLY A 41 -12.27 -12.91 -6.27
N SER A 42 -11.87 -11.78 -6.86
CA SER A 42 -11.42 -11.70 -8.26
C SER A 42 -9.91 -11.64 -8.42
N GLY A 43 -9.19 -11.05 -7.46
CA GLY A 43 -7.78 -10.69 -7.57
C GLY A 43 -7.54 -9.36 -8.29
N GLU A 44 -8.59 -8.67 -8.72
CA GLU A 44 -8.46 -7.38 -9.39
C GLU A 44 -8.11 -6.28 -8.39
N LEU A 45 -7.27 -5.32 -8.83
CA LEU A 45 -6.99 -4.13 -8.04
C LEU A 45 -8.22 -3.21 -8.01
N GLU A 46 -8.68 -2.88 -6.80
CA GLU A 46 -9.70 -1.84 -6.58
C GLU A 46 -9.09 -0.43 -6.48
N ALA A 47 -7.84 -0.34 -5.99
CA ALA A 47 -7.11 0.92 -5.88
C ALA A 47 -5.60 0.71 -5.87
N THR A 48 -4.88 1.75 -6.28
CA THR A 48 -3.42 1.88 -6.15
C THR A 48 -3.12 3.17 -5.42
N VAL A 49 -2.26 3.09 -4.40
CA VAL A 49 -1.84 4.20 -3.55
C VAL A 49 -0.36 4.43 -3.75
N ASP A 50 -0.01 5.68 -4.05
CA ASP A 50 1.36 6.18 -4.05
C ASP A 50 1.72 6.61 -2.63
N ALA A 51 2.62 5.87 -1.98
CA ALA A 51 3.15 6.14 -0.66
C ALA A 51 4.57 6.75 -0.72
N SER A 52 4.99 7.26 -1.88
CA SER A 52 6.25 7.97 -2.02
C SER A 52 6.21 9.31 -1.27
N GLY A 53 7.39 9.81 -0.88
CA GLY A 53 7.51 11.11 -0.21
C GLY A 53 7.04 11.15 1.24
N LEU A 54 6.66 10.01 1.83
CA LEU A 54 6.32 9.92 3.26
C LEU A 54 7.51 10.18 4.19
N LEU A 55 8.71 9.84 3.75
CA LEU A 55 9.95 10.07 4.49
C LEU A 55 10.72 11.27 3.93
N SER A 56 11.34 12.06 4.80
CA SER A 56 12.35 13.04 4.38
C SER A 56 13.60 12.36 3.84
N GLU A 57 14.43 13.07 3.05
CA GLU A 57 15.67 12.52 2.48
C GLU A 57 16.60 11.94 3.56
N ALA A 58 16.67 12.57 4.73
CA ALA A 58 17.48 12.08 5.85
C ALA A 58 16.93 10.77 6.43
N GLN A 59 15.61 10.63 6.54
CA GLN A 59 14.98 9.39 7.01
C GLN A 59 15.11 8.28 5.97
N GLN A 60 15.02 8.60 4.68
CA GLN A 60 15.22 7.63 3.59
C GLN A 60 16.63 7.04 3.58
N ALA A 61 17.65 7.79 4.00
CA ALA A 61 19.03 7.32 4.00
C ALA A 61 19.28 6.12 4.95
N ASP A 62 18.50 6.01 6.02
CA ASP A 62 18.60 4.94 7.01
C ASP A 62 17.46 3.90 6.90
N ALA A 63 16.45 4.19 6.07
CA ALA A 63 15.32 3.31 5.81
C ALA A 63 15.61 2.30 4.70
N ASP A 64 14.94 1.15 4.76
CA ASP A 64 14.86 0.18 3.68
C ASP A 64 13.44 0.30 3.05
N VAL A 65 12.87 -0.80 2.57
CA VAL A 65 11.58 -0.80 1.86
C VAL A 65 10.35 -0.55 2.76
N LEU A 66 9.33 0.08 2.17
CA LEU A 66 7.95 0.07 2.64
C LEU A 66 7.46 -1.36 2.86
N ASN A 67 6.99 -1.69 4.07
CA ASN A 67 6.61 -3.06 4.44
C ASN A 67 5.91 -3.10 5.82
N GLY A 68 4.64 -2.74 5.87
CA GLY A 68 3.83 -2.74 7.09
C GLY A 68 2.58 -1.88 6.93
N ILE A 69 1.41 -2.49 7.07
CA ILE A 69 0.10 -1.87 6.96
C ILE A 69 -0.76 -2.39 8.11
N ALA A 70 -1.41 -1.48 8.84
CA ALA A 70 -2.44 -1.87 9.80
C ALA A 70 -3.62 -0.92 9.71
N ALA A 71 -4.83 -1.46 9.61
CA ALA A 71 -6.03 -0.65 9.64
C ALA A 71 -6.29 -0.15 11.07
N LEU A 72 -6.69 1.11 11.16
CA LEU A 72 -7.13 1.77 12.39
C LEU A 72 -8.61 2.14 12.24
N PRO A 73 -9.29 2.49 13.34
CA PRO A 73 -10.63 3.06 13.26
C PRO A 73 -10.69 4.31 12.36
N ASP A 74 -11.90 4.70 11.97
CA ASP A 74 -12.16 5.93 11.23
C ASP A 74 -11.42 6.04 9.89
N ASP A 75 -11.25 4.94 9.14
CA ASP A 75 -10.59 4.90 7.82
C ASP A 75 -9.13 5.40 7.84
N GLU A 76 -8.42 5.16 8.94
CA GLU A 76 -6.99 5.44 9.08
C GLU A 76 -6.15 4.17 8.92
N PHE A 77 -4.90 4.36 8.54
CA PHE A 77 -3.93 3.28 8.43
C PHE A 77 -2.65 3.68 9.14
N LEU A 78 -2.06 2.73 9.86
CA LEU A 78 -0.67 2.82 10.26
C LEU A 78 0.20 2.23 9.14
N ILE A 79 1.11 3.04 8.60
CA ILE A 79 2.05 2.62 7.55
C ILE A 79 3.48 2.75 8.06
N THR A 80 4.30 1.75 7.76
CA THR A 80 5.72 1.76 8.11
C THR A 80 6.54 0.94 7.11
N GLY A 81 7.83 0.81 7.38
CA GLY A 81 8.73 -0.02 6.58
C GLY A 81 9.90 -0.53 7.38
N LYS A 82 10.71 -1.33 6.70
CA LYS A 82 11.91 -1.91 7.31
C LYS A 82 12.88 -0.79 7.64
N LEU A 83 13.32 -0.75 8.90
CA LEU A 83 14.23 0.28 9.42
C LEU A 83 13.69 1.71 9.34
N TRP A 84 12.39 1.89 9.10
CA TRP A 84 11.80 3.21 9.22
C TRP A 84 11.93 3.70 10.66
N PRO A 85 12.24 5.00 10.86
CA PRO A 85 12.40 5.55 12.20
C PRO A 85 11.07 5.62 12.96
N GLU A 86 9.95 5.62 12.23
CA GLU A 86 8.61 5.74 12.77
C GLU A 86 7.57 5.03 11.88
N ALA A 87 6.38 4.86 12.46
CA ALA A 87 5.18 4.49 11.72
C ALA A 87 4.28 5.72 11.62
N LEU A 88 3.62 5.90 10.49
CA LEU A 88 2.82 7.07 10.17
C LEU A 88 1.33 6.69 10.17
N VAL A 89 0.50 7.51 10.80
CA VAL A 89 -0.95 7.41 10.64
C VAL A 89 -1.34 8.21 9.42
N VAL A 90 -1.97 7.56 8.44
CA VAL A 90 -2.34 8.14 7.16
C VAL A 90 -3.80 7.84 6.80
N ARG A 91 -4.31 8.58 5.83
CA ARG A 91 -5.59 8.30 5.15
C ARG A 91 -5.32 8.22 3.66
N PHE A 92 -5.88 7.22 3.00
CA PHE A 92 -5.82 7.12 1.55
C PHE A 92 -6.91 8.00 0.94
N VAL A 93 -6.51 8.94 0.09
CA VAL A 93 -7.41 9.89 -0.55
C VAL A 93 -7.37 9.70 -2.07
N PRO A 94 -8.51 9.83 -2.77
CA PRO A 94 -8.52 9.83 -4.23
C PRO A 94 -7.64 10.96 -4.76
N VAL A 95 -6.97 10.72 -5.89
CA VAL A 95 -6.34 11.81 -6.64
C VAL A 95 -7.46 12.71 -7.15
N GLU A 96 -7.46 13.97 -6.75
CA GLU A 96 -8.42 14.96 -7.25
C GLU A 96 -8.34 14.98 -8.79
N ALA A 97 -9.48 14.86 -9.45
CA ALA A 97 -9.52 14.96 -10.90
C ALA A 97 -9.12 16.38 -11.31
N THR A 98 -7.93 16.54 -11.86
CA THR A 98 -7.50 17.81 -12.45
C THR A 98 -8.49 18.16 -13.56
N SER A 99 -9.31 19.19 -13.33
CA SER A 99 -10.21 19.74 -14.35
C SER A 99 -9.45 20.50 -15.42
#